data_AF-A0A183KCU5-F1
#
_entry.id   AF-A0A183KCU5-F1
#
_cell.length_a   1.000
_cell.length_b   1.000
_cell.length_c   1.000
_cell.angle_alpha   90.00
_cell.angle_beta   90.00
_cell.angle_gamma   90.00
#
_symmetry.space_group_name_H-M   'P 1'
#
loop_
_entity.id
_entity.type
_entity.pdbx_description
1 polymer ?
#
loop_
_entity_poly.entity_id
_entity_poly.type
_entity_poly.pdbx_seq_one_letter_code
_entity_poly.pdbx_strand_id
1 'polypeptide(L)'
;MYQKYLLSNLGKLLHTFILKIKYAILLSVMVAAEIAAGITAAVLRDEVKSQFLSLVKSSVNEYSKNPDFKNFLDKIQQEFQCCGSESSSDYTSSGQTVPDSCKDTKTKAIYSDVS
;
A
#
# COMPACT_ATOMS: atom_id res chain seq x y z
N MET A 1 30.03 -7.04 -50.82
CA MET A 1 29.34 -7.82 -49.75
C MET A 1 29.77 -7.35 -48.35
N TYR A 2 31.06 -7.25 -48.05
CA TYR A 2 31.61 -6.85 -46.75
C TYR A 2 31.17 -5.45 -46.26
N GLN A 3 31.12 -4.45 -47.13
CA GLN A 3 30.72 -3.08 -46.78
C GLN A 3 29.26 -2.96 -46.29
N LYS A 4 28.32 -3.74 -46.87
CA LYS A 4 26.92 -3.77 -46.40
C LYS A 4 26.78 -4.44 -45.03
N TYR A 5 27.60 -5.46 -44.75
CA TYR A 5 27.63 -6.14 -43.47
C TYR A 5 28.16 -5.24 -42.34
N LEU A 6 29.23 -4.48 -42.62
CA LEU A 6 29.82 -3.52 -41.67
C LEU A 6 28.83 -2.39 -41.31
N LEU A 7 28.16 -1.81 -42.31
CA LEU A 7 27.16 -0.77 -42.09
C LEU A 7 25.95 -1.29 -41.30
N SER A 8 25.51 -2.53 -41.56
CA SER A 8 24.41 -3.16 -40.82
C SER A 8 24.73 -3.37 -39.34
N ASN A 9 25.93 -3.87 -39.02
CA ASN A 9 26.33 -4.09 -37.63
C ASN A 9 26.53 -2.79 -36.85
N LEU A 10 27.08 -1.75 -37.49
CA LEU A 10 27.23 -0.43 -36.86
C LEU A 10 25.86 0.21 -36.56
N GLY A 11 24.90 0.09 -37.50
CA GLY A 11 23.53 0.58 -37.29
C GLY A 11 22.82 -0.10 -36.13
N LYS A 12 22.96 -1.43 -36.00
CA LYS A 12 22.41 -2.19 -34.85
C LYS A 12 23.05 -1.76 -33.53
N LEU A 13 24.38 -1.60 -33.52
CA LEU A 13 25.12 -1.17 -32.34
C LEU A 13 24.64 0.21 -31.88
N LEU A 14 24.59 1.19 -32.80
CA LEU A 14 24.12 2.55 -32.51
C LEU A 14 22.68 2.55 -31.98
N HIS A 15 21.79 1.78 -32.59
CA HIS A 15 20.39 1.69 -32.18
C HIS A 15 20.26 1.15 -30.74
N THR A 16 20.96 0.05 -30.41
CA THR A 16 20.96 -0.50 -29.05
C THR A 16 21.54 0.47 -28.03
N PHE A 17 22.60 1.23 -28.37
CA PHE A 17 23.15 2.25 -27.47
C PHE A 17 22.16 3.39 -27.20
N ILE A 18 21.51 3.91 -28.24
CA ILE A 18 20.50 4.98 -28.08
C ILE A 18 19.33 4.50 -27.22
N LEU A 19 18.85 3.27 -27.44
CA LEU A 19 17.79 2.68 -26.62
C LEU A 19 18.20 2.57 -25.15
N LYS A 20 19.43 2.12 -24.87
CA LYS A 20 19.96 2.04 -23.50
C LYS A 20 20.03 3.40 -22.82
N ILE A 21 20.47 4.45 -23.52
CA ILE A 21 20.52 5.81 -22.98
C ILE A 21 19.12 6.32 -22.67
N LYS A 22 18.16 6.16 -23.59
CA LYS A 22 16.76 6.55 -23.35
C LYS A 22 16.17 5.84 -22.15
N TYR A 23 16.41 4.53 -22.03
CA TYR A 23 15.96 3.73 -20.90
C TYR A 23 16.59 4.21 -19.59
N ALA A 24 17.90 4.47 -19.57
CA ALA A 24 18.59 4.99 -18.39
C ALA A 24 18.05 6.35 -17.93
N ILE A 25 17.72 7.25 -18.88
CA ILE A 25 17.11 8.56 -18.56
C ILE A 25 15.73 8.36 -17.95
N LEU A 26 14.87 7.52 -18.56
CA LEU A 26 13.53 7.26 -18.03
C LEU A 26 13.58 6.65 -16.62
N LEU A 27 14.50 5.70 -16.39
CA LEU A 27 14.72 5.13 -15.07
C LEU A 27 15.21 6.18 -14.07
N SER A 28 16.13 7.05 -14.46
CA SER A 28 16.61 8.13 -13.59
C SER A 28 15.48 9.06 -13.17
N VAL A 29 14.53 9.34 -14.06
CA VAL A 29 13.35 10.16 -13.75
C VAL A 29 12.41 9.42 -12.78
N MET A 30 12.19 8.12 -12.97
CA MET A 30 11.39 7.32 -12.04
C MET A 30 12.01 7.25 -10.65
N VAL A 31 13.32 7.03 -10.54
CA VAL A 31 14.04 7.04 -9.25
C VAL A 31 13.94 8.41 -8.59
N ALA A 32 14.08 9.51 -9.35
CA ALA A 32 13.88 10.84 -8.81
C ALA A 32 12.45 11.06 -8.28
N ALA A 33 11.44 10.53 -8.98
CA ALA A 33 10.05 10.57 -8.54
C ALA A 33 9.82 9.72 -7.27
N GLU A 34 10.43 8.55 -7.15
CA GLU A 34 10.37 7.70 -5.95
C GLU A 34 10.99 8.40 -4.73
N ILE A 35 12.13 9.08 -4.91
CA ILE A 35 12.76 9.87 -3.84
C ILE A 35 11.84 11.01 -3.40
N ALA A 36 11.25 11.74 -4.35
CA ALA A 36 10.29 12.81 -4.04
C ALA A 36 9.05 12.29 -3.32
N ALA A 37 8.50 11.15 -3.76
CA ALA A 37 7.37 10.48 -3.11
C ALA A 37 7.74 10.02 -1.69
N GLY A 38 8.93 9.44 -1.48
CA GLY A 38 9.42 9.02 -0.17
C GLY A 38 9.54 10.18 0.82
N ILE A 39 10.11 11.31 0.38
CA ILE A 39 10.19 12.54 1.20
C ILE A 39 8.78 13.04 1.52
N THR A 40 7.90 13.11 0.52
CA THR A 40 6.51 13.56 0.72
C THR A 40 5.76 12.68 1.72
N ALA A 41 5.88 11.36 1.60
CA ALA A 41 5.29 10.40 2.54
C ALA A 41 5.83 10.58 3.96
N ALA A 42 7.14 10.85 4.12
CA ALA A 42 7.73 11.08 5.44
C ALA A 42 7.24 12.37 6.11
N VAL A 43 7.04 13.44 5.32
CA VAL A 43 6.52 14.73 5.82
C VAL A 43 5.03 14.66 6.13
N LEU A 44 4.23 14.00 5.29
CA LEU A 44 2.77 13.89 5.43
C LEU A 44 2.31 12.66 6.23
N ARG A 45 3.21 11.91 6.86
CA ARG A 45 2.89 10.64 7.55
C ARG A 45 1.73 10.78 8.54
N ASP A 46 1.70 11.87 9.30
CA ASP A 46 0.75 12.06 10.40
C ASP A 46 -0.64 12.42 9.86
N GLU A 47 -0.69 13.22 8.78
CA GLU A 47 -1.93 13.53 8.04
C GLU A 47 -2.51 12.28 7.38
N VAL A 48 -1.68 11.51 6.66
CA VAL A 48 -2.10 10.26 6.02
C VAL A 48 -2.61 9.27 7.06
N LYS A 49 -1.95 9.16 8.22
CA LYS A 49 -2.43 8.34 9.34
C LYS A 49 -3.79 8.80 9.83
N SER A 50 -3.97 10.09 10.09
CA SER A 50 -5.24 10.66 10.56
C SER A 50 -6.39 10.38 9.58
N GLN A 51 -6.17 10.61 8.29
CA GLN A 51 -7.16 10.33 7.24
C GLN A 51 -7.49 8.84 7.15
N PHE A 52 -6.49 7.97 7.22
CA PHE A 52 -6.69 6.53 7.23
C PHE A 52 -7.51 6.08 8.44
N LEU A 53 -7.18 6.57 9.64
CA LEU A 53 -7.94 6.27 10.86
C LEU A 53 -9.40 6.75 10.75
N SER A 54 -9.63 7.95 10.21
CA SER A 54 -11.00 8.46 9.98
C SER A 54 -11.79 7.59 8.98
N LEU A 55 -11.13 7.10 7.92
CA LEU A 55 -11.72 6.16 6.97
C LEU A 55 -12.09 4.85 7.66
N VAL A 56 -11.18 4.25 8.42
CA VAL A 56 -11.43 3.02 9.18
C VAL A 56 -12.58 3.22 10.17
N LYS A 57 -12.60 4.34 10.89
CA LYS A 57 -13.68 4.67 11.83
C LYS A 57 -15.05 4.71 11.14
N SER A 58 -15.09 5.26 9.94
CA SER A 58 -16.31 5.32 9.11
C SER A 58 -16.70 3.92 8.62
N SER A 59 -15.75 3.11 8.18
CA SER A 59 -15.99 1.71 7.80
C SER A 59 -16.46 0.85 8.97
N VAL A 60 -15.96 1.09 10.19
CA VAL A 60 -16.43 0.39 11.40
C VAL A 60 -17.91 0.69 11.65
N ASN A 61 -18.35 1.94 11.50
CA ASN A 61 -19.77 2.31 11.67
C ASN A 61 -20.71 1.58 10.70
N GLU A 62 -20.20 1.18 9.53
CA GLU A 62 -20.96 0.45 8.51
C GLU A 62 -20.64 -1.05 8.45
N TYR A 63 -19.80 -1.55 9.35
CA TYR A 63 -19.30 -2.93 9.30
C TYR A 63 -20.41 -3.98 9.21
N SER A 64 -21.45 -3.90 10.04
CA SER A 64 -22.58 -4.85 10.01
C SER A 64 -23.56 -4.63 8.85
N LYS A 65 -23.50 -3.46 8.19
CA LYS A 65 -24.44 -3.05 7.13
C LYS A 65 -23.90 -3.29 5.73
N ASN A 66 -22.58 -3.19 5.57
CA ASN A 66 -21.91 -3.25 4.28
C ASN A 66 -20.96 -4.45 4.22
N PRO A 67 -21.25 -5.47 3.37
CA PRO A 67 -20.42 -6.66 3.27
C PRO A 67 -19.00 -6.37 2.73
N ASP A 68 -18.82 -5.31 1.95
CA ASP A 68 -17.50 -4.93 1.44
C ASP A 68 -16.63 -4.38 2.56
N PHE A 69 -17.18 -3.51 3.41
CA PHE A 69 -16.47 -3.02 4.60
C PHE A 69 -16.22 -4.12 5.61
N LYS A 70 -17.15 -5.06 5.78
CA LYS A 70 -16.93 -6.26 6.60
C LYS A 70 -15.72 -7.04 6.10
N ASN A 71 -15.70 -7.42 4.82
CA ASN A 71 -14.62 -8.22 4.24
C ASN A 71 -13.28 -7.49 4.25
N PHE A 72 -13.29 -6.18 3.99
CA PHE A 72 -12.10 -5.35 4.04
C PHE A 72 -11.53 -5.27 5.46
N LEU A 73 -12.36 -4.90 6.45
CA LEU A 73 -11.95 -4.79 7.85
C LEU A 73 -11.50 -6.14 8.40
N ASP A 74 -12.21 -7.23 8.11
CA ASP A 74 -11.84 -8.56 8.57
C ASP A 74 -10.45 -8.98 8.06
N LYS A 75 -10.13 -8.68 6.79
CA LYS A 75 -8.81 -8.97 6.22
C LYS A 75 -7.71 -8.14 6.85
N ILE A 76 -7.86 -6.82 6.91
CA ILE A 76 -6.78 -5.95 7.41
C ILE A 76 -6.53 -6.19 8.91
N GLN A 77 -7.57 -6.47 9.69
CA GLN A 77 -7.43 -6.72 11.13
C GLN A 77 -6.67 -8.02 11.40
N GLN A 78 -6.90 -9.06 10.59
CA GLN A 78 -6.14 -10.31 10.69
C GLN A 78 -4.71 -10.17 10.16
N GLU A 79 -4.52 -9.48 9.04
CA GLU A 79 -3.20 -9.29 8.40
C GLU A 79 -2.26 -8.45 9.28
N PHE A 80 -2.78 -7.35 9.83
CA PHE A 80 -1.99 -6.39 10.61
C PHE A 80 -2.15 -6.56 12.12
N GLN A 81 -2.92 -7.57 12.57
CA GLN A 81 -3.17 -7.83 13.98
C GLN A 81 -3.61 -6.56 14.72
N CYS A 82 -4.65 -5.90 14.23
CA CYS A 82 -5.21 -4.68 14.78
C CYS A 82 -6.74 -4.81 14.97
N CYS A 83 -7.37 -3.89 15.70
CA CYS A 83 -8.81 -3.89 15.87
C CYS A 83 -9.40 -2.48 15.95
N GLY A 84 -10.33 -2.17 15.05
CA GLY A 84 -10.94 -0.86 14.94
C GLY A 84 -10.01 0.20 14.33
N SER A 85 -10.39 1.46 14.48
CA SER A 85 -9.56 2.61 14.09
C SER A 85 -8.52 2.87 15.18
N GLU A 86 -8.97 3.14 16.40
CA GLU A 86 -8.11 3.41 17.55
C GLU A 86 -8.08 2.22 18.51
N SER A 87 -9.21 1.53 18.68
CA SER A 87 -9.29 0.34 19.53
C SER A 87 -10.52 -0.51 19.23
N SER A 88 -10.60 -1.71 19.81
CA SER A 88 -11.79 -2.55 19.73
C SER A 88 -13.05 -1.89 20.26
N SER A 89 -12.92 -0.86 21.12
CA SER A 89 -14.09 -0.14 21.62
C SER A 89 -14.84 0.58 20.51
N ASP A 90 -14.19 0.87 19.37
CA ASP A 90 -14.83 1.51 18.22
C ASP A 90 -16.08 0.78 17.76
N TYR A 91 -16.05 -0.56 17.75
CA TYR A 91 -17.22 -1.37 17.42
C TYR A 91 -18.34 -1.19 18.46
N THR A 92 -17.98 -1.27 19.74
CA THR A 92 -18.96 -1.15 20.84
C THR A 92 -19.59 0.24 20.92
N SER A 93 -18.82 1.30 20.64
CA SER A 93 -19.31 2.68 20.55
C SER A 93 -20.28 2.87 19.39
N SER A 94 -20.13 2.09 18.32
CA SER A 94 -21.06 2.06 17.19
C SER A 94 -22.26 1.11 17.40
N GLY A 95 -22.44 0.56 18.61
CA GLY A 95 -23.51 -0.38 18.93
C GLY A 95 -23.32 -1.78 18.35
N GLN A 96 -22.09 -2.13 17.95
CA GLN A 96 -21.72 -3.42 17.37
C GLN A 96 -20.88 -4.24 18.35
N THR A 97 -20.86 -5.56 18.16
CA THR A 97 -19.95 -6.43 18.89
C THR A 97 -18.57 -6.44 18.22
N VAL A 98 -17.52 -6.67 19.02
CA VAL A 98 -16.16 -6.80 18.49
C VAL A 98 -16.10 -8.04 17.60
N PRO A 99 -15.67 -7.94 16.34
CA PRO A 99 -15.70 -9.05 15.40
C PRO A 99 -14.64 -10.10 15.73
N ASP A 100 -14.86 -11.35 15.29
CA ASP A 100 -13.90 -12.44 15.51
C ASP A 100 -12.57 -12.23 14.77
N SER A 101 -12.57 -11.40 13.71
CA SER A 101 -11.35 -10.98 13.01
C SER A 101 -10.41 -10.14 13.86
N CYS A 102 -10.87 -9.59 14.99
CA CYS A 102 -10.04 -8.87 15.95
C CYS A 102 -9.34 -9.78 16.99
N LYS A 103 -9.51 -11.09 16.92
CA LYS A 103 -8.97 -12.02 17.91
C LYS A 103 -7.81 -12.83 17.34
N ASP A 104 -6.77 -13.00 18.14
CA ASP A 104 -5.70 -13.93 17.84
C ASP A 104 -6.25 -15.36 17.82
N THR A 105 -5.90 -16.11 16.78
CA THR A 105 -6.45 -17.46 16.53
C THR A 105 -5.99 -18.51 17.56
N LYS A 106 -4.89 -18.26 18.28
CA LYS A 106 -4.30 -19.20 19.23
C LYS A 106 -4.70 -18.88 20.68
N THR A 107 -4.56 -17.62 21.05
CA THR A 107 -4.76 -17.12 22.43
C THR A 107 -6.17 -16.59 22.66
N LYS A 108 -6.94 -16.33 21.59
CA LYS A 108 -8.24 -15.65 21.61
C LYS A 108 -8.19 -14.23 22.21
N ALA A 109 -7.00 -13.66 22.41
CA ALA A 109 -6.81 -12.29 22.87
C ALA A 109 -7.21 -11.29 21.78
N ILE A 110 -7.69 -10.11 22.15
CA ILE A 110 -8.06 -9.05 21.20
C ILE A 110 -6.81 -8.26 20.81
N TYR A 111 -6.64 -7.96 19.54
CA TYR A 111 -5.46 -7.29 19.00
C TYR A 111 -5.18 -5.88 19.56
N SER A 112 -6.22 -5.16 19.99
CA SER A 112 -6.09 -3.77 20.50
C SER A 112 -5.35 -3.63 21.84
N ASP A 113 -4.88 -4.74 22.44
CA ASP A 113 -4.04 -4.75 23.63
C ASP A 113 -2.52 -4.86 23.33
N VAL A 114 -2.10 -4.77 22.06
CA VAL A 114 -0.69 -4.86 21.64
C VAL A 114 -0.23 -3.55 21.01
N SER A 115 0.01 -2.55 21.85
CA SER A 115 0.93 -1.43 21.57
C SER A 115 1.43 -0.84 22.90
#